data_AF-A0A396JWT9-F1
#
_entry.id   AF-A0A396JWT9-F1
#
_cell.length_a   1.000
_cell.length_b   1.000
_cell.length_c   1.000
_cell.angle_alpha   90.00
_cell.angle_beta   90.00
_cell.angle_gamma   90.00
#
_symmetry.space_group_name_H-M   'P 1'
#
loop_
_entity.id
_entity.type
_entity.pdbx_description
1 polymer ?
#
loop_
_entity_poly.entity_id
_entity_poly.type
_entity_poly.pdbx_seq_one_letter_code
_entity_poly.pdbx_strand_id
1 'polypeptide(L)' 'MCRIRYKVAIPLKKVKCVRQSQNVEKPTQKYINIVTVDNFDFWLMGVLKYQKTFKYLEQAISQVHH' A
#
# COMPACT_ATOMS: atom_id res chain seq x y z
N MET A 1 -4.18 -30.63 -2.80
CA MET A 1 -4.47 -29.23 -3.17
C MET A 1 -3.17 -28.55 -3.59
N CYS A 2 -3.09 -28.04 -4.82
CA CYS A 2 -1.89 -27.38 -5.34
C CYS A 2 -1.85 -25.93 -4.82
N ARG A 3 -0.81 -25.54 -4.08
CA ARG A 3 -0.67 -24.17 -3.55
C ARG A 3 -0.05 -23.27 -4.63
N ILE A 4 -0.87 -22.47 -5.28
CA ILE A 4 -0.42 -21.48 -6.27
C ILE A 4 0.10 -20.24 -5.53
N ARG A 5 1.31 -19.80 -5.88
CA ARG A 5 1.90 -18.58 -5.33
C ARG A 5 1.56 -17.41 -6.24
N TYR A 6 0.81 -16.45 -5.73
CA TYR A 6 0.54 -15.19 -6.43
C TYR A 6 1.56 -14.14 -5.98
N LYS A 7 2.22 -13.50 -6.95
CA LYS A 7 3.12 -12.38 -6.71
C LYS A 7 2.64 -11.19 -7.50
N VAL A 8 2.54 -10.05 -6.84
CA VAL A 8 2.23 -8.76 -7.46
C VAL A 8 3.48 -7.90 -7.40
N ALA A 9 3.83 -7.27 -8.52
CA ALA A 9 4.91 -6.29 -8.61
C ALA A 9 4.33 -4.98 -9.17
N ILE A 10 4.38 -3.91 -8.38
CA ILE A 10 3.84 -2.60 -8.75
C ILE A 10 5.03 -1.67 -9.02
N PRO A 11 5.24 -1.22 -10.26
CA PRO A 11 6.27 -0.23 -10.55
C PRO A 11 6.01 1.08 -9.80
N LEU A 12 7.01 1.66 -9.12
CA LEU A 12 6.85 2.90 -8.35
C LEU A 12 6.31 4.06 -9.21
N LYS A 13 6.75 4.16 -10.47
CA LYS A 13 6.26 5.14 -11.46
C LYS A 13 4.76 5.03 -11.79
N LYS A 14 4.15 3.88 -11.49
CA LYS A 14 2.71 3.66 -11.67
C LYS A 14 1.93 3.94 -10.39
N VAL A 15 2.60 4.17 -9.25
CA VAL A 15 1.92 4.46 -8.00
C VAL A 15 1.52 5.93 -8.01
N LYS A 16 0.21 6.18 -8.05
CA LYS A 16 -0.36 7.53 -8.02
C LYS A 16 -0.27 8.15 -6.63
N CYS A 17 -0.65 7.39 -5.60
CA CYS A 17 -0.57 7.84 -4.21
C CYS A 17 -0.71 6.67 -3.24
N VAL A 18 -0.30 6.89 -1.99
CA VAL A 18 -0.52 5.97 -0.89
C VAL A 18 -1.37 6.68 0.16
N ARG A 19 -2.41 6.00 0.64
CA ARG A 19 -3.38 6.54 1.59
C ARG A 19 -3.40 5.74 2.86
N GLN A 20 -3.53 6.45 3.97
CA GLN A 20 -3.83 5.86 5.26
C GLN A 20 -5.33 5.59 5.37
N SER A 21 -5.69 4.45 5.93
CA SER A 21 -7.08 4.12 6.25
C SER A 21 -7.13 3.35 7.57
N GLN A 22 -8.24 3.46 8.27
CA GLN A 22 -8.51 2.71 9.50
C GLN A 22 -9.92 2.14 9.44
N ASN A 23 -10.11 0.97 10.01
CA ASN A 23 -11.45 0.40 10.13
C ASN A 23 -12.29 1.25 11.08
N VAL A 24 -13.49 1.62 10.65
CA VAL A 24 -14.43 2.45 11.43
C VAL A 24 -14.88 1.73 12.70
N GLU A 25 -15.13 0.42 12.60
CA GLU A 25 -15.56 -0.42 13.73
C GLU A 25 -14.38 -0.86 14.60
N LYS A 26 -13.17 -0.96 14.02
CA LYS A 26 -11.95 -1.43 14.70
C LYS A 26 -10.77 -0.50 14.45
N PRO A 27 -10.65 0.63 15.17
CA PRO A 27 -9.60 1.63 14.94
C PRO A 27 -8.16 1.12 15.09
N THR A 28 -7.98 -0.02 15.78
CA THR A 28 -6.69 -0.72 15.89
C THR A 28 -6.26 -1.38 14.58
N GLN A 29 -7.20 -1.68 13.68
CA GLN A 29 -6.94 -2.20 12.35
C GLN A 29 -6.69 -1.05 11.38
N LYS A 30 -5.40 -0.85 11.07
CA LYS A 30 -4.94 0.15 10.11
C LYS A 30 -4.58 -0.51 8.79
N TYR A 31 -4.89 0.19 7.70
CA TYR A 31 -4.71 -0.27 6.34
C TYR A 31 -3.96 0.76 5.53
N ILE A 32 -3.11 0.29 4.63
CA ILE A 32 -2.43 1.14 3.65
C ILE A 32 -3.05 0.83 2.30
N ASN A 33 -3.61 1.86 1.64
CA ASN A 33 -4.07 1.74 0.26
C ASN A 33 -3.01 2.30 -0.69
N ILE A 34 -2.64 1.53 -1.70
CA ILE A 34 -1.77 1.98 -2.80
C ILE A 34 -2.65 2.10 -4.05
N VAL A 35 -2.81 3.34 -4.51
CA VAL A 35 -3.58 3.64 -5.72
C VAL A 35 -2.61 3.80 -6.88
N THR A 36 -2.89 3.12 -7.96
CA THR A 36 -2.10 3.21 -9.20
C THR A 36 -2.72 4.19 -10.20
N VAL A 37 -1.93 4.64 -11.17
CA VAL A 37 -2.37 5.57 -12.23
C VAL A 37 -3.41 4.95 -13.16
N ASP A 38 -3.44 3.62 -13.27
CA ASP A 38 -4.43 2.82 -13.99
C ASP A 38 -5.63 2.41 -13.11
N ASN A 39 -5.83 3.11 -11.99
CA ASN A 39 -6.99 2.98 -11.10
C ASN A 39 -7.14 1.60 -10.41
N PHE A 40 -6.07 0.82 -10.29
CA PHE A 40 -6.06 -0.31 -9.36
C PHE A 40 -5.77 0.17 -7.93
N ASP A 41 -6.55 -0.37 -6.98
CA ASP A 41 -6.37 -0.19 -5.54
C ASP A 41 -5.78 -1.46 -4.91
N PHE A 42 -4.65 -1.32 -4.23
CA PHE A 42 -4.02 -2.42 -3.50
C PHE A 42 -4.03 -2.14 -2.00
N TRP A 43 -4.72 -3.00 -1.25
CA TRP A 43 -4.88 -2.88 0.19
C TRP A 43 -3.88 -3.77 0.93
N LEU A 44 -3.01 -3.14 1.71
CA LEU A 44 -2.11 -3.82 2.65
C LEU A 44 -2.72 -3.78 4.04
N MET A 45 -3.12 -4.96 4.52
CA MET A 45 -3.66 -5.19 5.84
C MET A 45 -2.64 -5.89 6.74
N GLY A 46 -2.74 -5.72 8.06
CA GLY A 46 -1.89 -6.45 9.02
C GLY A 46 -0.45 -5.95 9.10
N VAL A 47 -0.19 -4.69 8.70
CA VAL A 47 1.15 -4.10 8.77
C VAL A 47 1.50 -3.80 10.23
N LEU A 48 2.50 -4.50 10.77
CA LEU A 48 2.93 -4.35 12.18
C LEU A 48 3.43 -2.93 12.50
N LYS A 49 4.36 -2.40 11.69
CA LYS A 49 4.96 -1.06 11.88
C LYS A 49 4.31 -0.01 10.98
N TYR A 50 2.98 0.09 11.04
CA TYR A 50 2.15 0.90 10.15
C TYR A 50 2.73 2.28 9.78
N GLN A 51 3.01 3.13 10.78
CA GLN A 51 3.49 4.50 10.55
C GLN A 51 4.85 4.55 9.83
N LYS A 52 5.77 3.66 10.21
CA LYS A 52 7.10 3.60 9.59
C LYS A 52 6.99 3.13 8.14
N THR A 53 6.20 2.07 7.89
CA THR A 53 5.98 1.54 6.54
C THR A 53 5.35 2.59 5.63
N PHE A 54 4.32 3.31 6.11
CA PHE A 54 3.69 4.36 5.33
C PHE A 54 4.68 5.48 4.96
N LYS A 55 5.46 5.97 5.93
CA LYS A 55 6.48 7.01 5.68
C LYS A 55 7.51 6.57 4.63
N TYR A 56 7.96 5.32 4.68
CA TYR A 56 8.89 4.79 3.66
C TYR A 56 8.26 4.69 2.28
N LEU A 57 6.99 4.28 2.19
CA LEU A 57 6.26 4.23 0.92
C LEU A 57 6.12 5.63 0.31
N GLU A 58 5.73 6.63 1.10
CA GLU A 58 5.66 8.02 0.65
C GLU A 58 7.02 8.50 0.13
N GLN A 59 8.09 8.29 0.91
CA GLN A 59 9.44 8.69 0.50
C GLN A 59 9.89 8.04 -0.82
N ALA A 60 9.60 6.75 -1.00
CA ALA A 60 9.95 6.04 -2.24
C ALA A 60 9.18 6.58 -3.45
N ILE A 61 7.92 6.99 -3.26
CA ILE A 61 7.09 7.56 -4.33
C ILE A 61 7.53 8.98 -4.67
N SER A 62 7.83 9.79 -3.65
CA SER A 62 8.32 11.17 -3.83
C SER A 62 9.65 11.22 -4.59
N GLN A 63 10.55 10.25 -4.38
CA GLN A 63 11.82 10.18 -5.13
C GLN A 63 11.65 9.90 -6.62
N VAL A 64 10.54 9.28 -7.02
CA VAL A 64 10.28 8.88 -8.41
C VAL A 64 9.46 9.90 -9.18
N HIS A 65 8.67 10.72 -8.48
CA HIS A 65 7.83 11.78 -9.08
C HIS A 65 8.50 13.16 -9.09
N HIS A 66 9.82 13.21 -8.81
CA HIS A 66 10.67 14.38 -9.02
C HIS A 66 11.34 14.30 -10.39
#